data_AF-A0A7C9KD37-F1
#
_entry.id   AF-A0A7C9KD37-F1
#
_cell.length_a   1.000
_cell.length_b   1.000
_cell.length_c   1.000
_cell.angle_alpha   90.00
_cell.angle_beta   90.00
_cell.angle_gamma   90.00
#
_symmetry.space_group_name_H-M   'P 1'
#
loop_
_entity.id
_entity.type
_entity.pdbx_description
1 polymer ?
#
loop_
_entity_poly.entity_id
_entity_poly.type
_entity_poly.pdbx_seq_one_letter_code
_entity_poly.pdbx_strand_id
1 'polypeptide(L)' 'MNIQTGGKIIGGVAGAIATNSAEGANSGANAGEIVIVYNSLAHLLSAAERERKTGYNKSLRGEKESILSAVTGGV' A
#
# COMPACT_ATOMS: atom_id res chain seq x y z
N MET A 1 -4.12 15.25 1.72
CA MET A 1 -4.48 15.13 0.29
C MET A 1 -3.38 15.74 -0.60
N ASN A 2 -2.11 15.30 -0.47
CA ASN A 2 -0.98 15.98 -1.14
C ASN A 2 -0.29 15.13 -2.23
N ILE A 3 -0.37 13.80 -2.13
CA ILE A 3 0.40 12.88 -2.99
C ILE A 3 -0.28 12.65 -4.35
N GLN A 4 -1.61 12.61 -4.40
CA GLN A 4 -2.40 12.51 -5.63
C GLN A 4 -2.23 13.76 -6.52
N THR A 5 -2.07 14.93 -5.89
CA THR A 5 -1.78 16.20 -6.57
C THR A 5 -0.43 16.17 -7.28
N GLY A 6 0.59 15.52 -6.71
CA GLY A 6 1.90 15.36 -7.34
C GLY A 6 1.87 14.53 -8.63
N GLY A 7 1.10 13.43 -8.62
CA GLY A 7 0.87 12.60 -9.81
C GLY A 7 0.20 13.37 -10.95
N LYS A 8 -0.81 14.18 -10.62
CA LYS A 8 -1.50 15.04 -11.60
C LYS A 8 -0.58 16.05 -12.26
N ILE A 9 0.28 16.71 -11.48
CA ILE A 9 1.16 17.77 -12.00
C ILE A 9 2.21 17.17 -12.95
N ILE A 10 2.92 16.12 -12.51
CA ILE A 10 3.96 15.49 -13.33
C ILE A 10 3.35 14.84 -14.58
N GLY A 11 2.26 14.09 -14.39
CA GLY A 11 1.55 13.45 -15.48
C GLY A 11 1.03 14.46 -16.49
N GLY A 12 0.48 15.59 -16.02
CA GLY A 12 -0.06 16.62 -16.91
C GLY A 12 1.02 17.35 -17.69
N VAL A 13 2.14 17.69 -17.06
CA VAL A 13 3.28 18.29 -17.78
C VAL A 13 3.83 17.31 -18.82
N ALA A 14 4.02 16.04 -18.46
CA ALA A 14 4.51 15.01 -19.38
C ALA A 14 3.54 14.80 -20.57
N GLY A 15 2.24 14.73 -20.31
CA GLY A 15 1.23 14.56 -21.34
C GLY A 15 1.11 15.78 -22.26
N ALA A 16 1.26 16.99 -21.73
CA ALA A 16 1.33 18.22 -22.53
C ALA A 16 2.56 18.23 -23.44
N ILE A 17 3.73 17.85 -22.93
CA ILE A 17 4.98 17.78 -23.72
C ILE A 17 4.87 16.73 -24.82
N ALA A 18 4.34 15.54 -24.49
CA ALA A 18 4.28 14.42 -25.43
C ALA A 18 3.33 14.65 -26.61
N THR A 19 2.28 15.45 -26.40
CA THR A 19 1.19 15.63 -27.38
C THR A 19 1.08 17.05 -27.91
N ASN A 20 1.78 17.99 -27.28
CA ASN A 20 1.65 19.42 -27.50
C ASN A 20 0.19 19.92 -27.44
N SER A 21 -0.63 19.34 -26.55
CA SER A 21 -2.05 19.68 -26.43
C SER A 21 -2.55 19.73 -24.99
N ALA A 22 -3.61 20.51 -24.77
CA ALA A 22 -4.30 20.56 -23.49
C ALA A 22 -4.98 19.22 -23.15
N GLU A 23 -5.43 18.47 -24.15
CA GLU A 23 -6.00 17.13 -23.98
C GLU A 23 -4.94 16.13 -23.50
N GLY A 24 -3.71 16.23 -24.01
CA GLY A 24 -2.60 15.44 -23.48
C GLY A 24 -2.22 15.85 -22.07
N ALA A 25 -2.26 17.15 -21.74
CA ALA A 25 -2.07 17.60 -20.37
C ALA A 25 -3.12 16.99 -19.42
N ASN A 26 -4.38 16.93 -19.86
CA ASN A 26 -5.48 16.44 -19.03
C ASN A 26 -5.43 14.91 -18.86
N SER A 27 -5.24 14.19 -19.97
CA SER A 27 -5.09 12.72 -19.96
C SER A 27 -3.83 12.27 -19.22
N GLY A 28 -2.73 13.00 -19.36
CA GLY A 28 -1.49 12.78 -18.62
C GLY A 28 -1.67 13.01 -17.13
N ALA A 29 -2.36 14.08 -16.71
CA ALA A 29 -2.64 14.33 -15.29
C ALA A 29 -3.49 13.21 -14.68
N ASN A 30 -4.49 12.73 -15.41
CA ASN A 30 -5.31 11.59 -14.99
C ASN A 30 -4.48 10.30 -14.86
N ALA A 31 -3.65 10.00 -15.86
CA ALA A 31 -2.76 8.83 -15.81
C ALA A 31 -1.76 8.90 -14.64
N GLY A 32 -1.17 10.08 -14.41
CA GLY A 32 -0.24 10.30 -13.31
C GLY A 32 -0.88 10.16 -11.93
N GLU A 33 -2.14 10.59 -11.77
CA GLU A 33 -2.91 10.34 -10.55
C GLU A 33 -3.13 8.85 -10.31
N ILE A 34 -3.59 8.12 -11.34
CA ILE A 34 -3.90 6.69 -11.25
C ILE A 34 -2.68 5.88 -10.82
N VAL A 35 -1.50 6.18 -11.37
CA VAL A 35 -0.25 5.47 -11.00
C VAL A 35 0.09 5.67 -9.52
N ILE A 36 -0.05 6.89 -9.01
CA ILE A 36 0.22 7.19 -7.61
C ILE A 36 -0.82 6.54 -6.68
N VAL A 37 -2.10 6.57 -7.05
CA VAL A 37 -3.16 5.90 -6.30
C VAL A 37 -2.91 4.39 -6.27
N TYR A 38 -2.58 3.78 -7.40
CA TYR A 38 -2.28 2.35 -7.48
C TYR A 38 -1.07 1.97 -6.63
N ASN A 39 0.02 2.73 -6.72
CA ASN A 39 1.22 2.48 -5.92
C ASN A 39 0.92 2.61 -4.40
N SER A 40 0.15 3.63 -4.02
CA SER A 40 -0.30 3.81 -2.63
C SER A 40 -1.16 2.64 -2.16
N LEU A 41 -2.12 2.18 -2.97
CA LEU A 41 -3.00 1.06 -2.64
C LEU A 41 -2.21 -0.25 -2.50
N ALA A 42 -1.23 -0.50 -3.37
CA ALA A 42 -0.35 -1.66 -3.28
C ALA A 42 0.48 -1.66 -1.98
N HIS A 43 0.96 -0.49 -1.55
CA HIS A 43 1.66 -0.33 -0.27
C HIS A 43 0.75 -0.59 0.93
N LEU A 44 -0.48 -0.07 0.91
CA LEU A 44 -1.46 -0.30 1.97
C LEU A 44 -1.86 -1.77 2.07
N LEU A 45 -2.09 -2.43 0.94
CA LEU A 45 -2.39 -3.85 0.89
C LEU A 45 -1.24 -4.69 1.47
N SER A 46 -0.01 -4.37 1.06
CA SER A 46 1.19 -5.05 1.58
C SER A 46 1.37 -4.84 3.09
N ALA A 47 1.05 -3.66 3.61
CA ALA A 47 1.09 -3.38 5.04
C ALA A 47 0.03 -4.22 5.80
N ALA A 48 -1.20 -4.25 5.31
CA ALA A 48 -2.29 -5.03 5.90
C ALA A 48 -1.98 -6.53 5.94
N GLU A 49 -1.37 -7.07 4.88
CA GLU A 49 -0.93 -8.48 4.85
C GLU A 49 0.17 -8.78 5.88
N ARG A 50 1.12 -7.86 6.07
CA ARG A 50 2.17 -7.99 7.10
C ARG A 50 1.58 -7.96 8.50
N GLU A 51 0.62 -7.08 8.75
CA GLU A 51 -0.09 -7.01 10.03
C GLU A 51 -0.86 -8.31 10.31
N ARG A 52 -1.59 -8.84 9.31
CA ARG A 52 -2.29 -10.12 9.44
C ARG A 52 -1.34 -11.26 9.77
N LYS A 53 -0.21 -11.39 9.05
CA LYS A 53 0.79 -12.43 9.32
C LYS A 53 1.41 -12.28 10.71
N THR A 54 1.68 -11.06 11.13
CA THR A 54 2.24 -10.77 12.46
C THR A 54 1.25 -11.14 13.56
N GLY A 55 -0.02 -10.76 13.41
CA GLY A 55 -1.09 -11.14 14.34
C GLY A 55 -1.27 -12.66 14.44
N TYR A 56 -1.29 -13.34 13.29
CA TYR A 56 -1.37 -14.80 13.24
C TYR A 56 -0.18 -15.47 13.95
N ASN A 57 1.05 -15.03 13.67
CA ASN A 57 2.25 -15.56 14.33
C ASN A 57 2.25 -15.30 15.84
N LYS A 58 1.75 -14.13 16.27
CA LYS A 58 1.61 -13.80 17.69
C LYS A 58 0.59 -14.72 18.37
N SER A 59 -0.52 -15.02 17.71
CA SER A 59 -1.53 -15.97 18.19
C SER A 59 -0.94 -17.37 18.35
N LEU A 60 -0.27 -17.89 17.32
CA LEU A 60 0.39 -19.20 17.37
C LEU A 60 1.44 -19.27 18.48
N ARG A 61 2.20 -18.19 18.72
CA ARG A 61 3.18 -18.15 19.81
C ARG A 61 2.49 -18.16 21.18
N GLY A 62 1.41 -17.40 21.35
CA GLY A 62 0.62 -17.42 22.59
C GLY A 62 0.03 -18.80 22.90
N GLU A 63 -0.46 -19.51 21.88
CA GLU A 63 -0.95 -20.87 22.02
C GLU A 63 0.16 -21.84 22.42
N LYS A 64 1.35 -21.76 21.79
CA LYS A 64 2.52 -22.57 22.18
C LYS A 64 2.94 -22.34 23.63
N GLU A 65 2.99 -21.08 24.07
CA GLU A 65 3.33 -20.72 25.45
C GLU A 65 2.28 -21.27 26.44
N SER A 66 0.99 -21.17 26.10
CA SER A 66 -0.10 -21.74 26.90
C SER A 66 0.04 -23.26 27.03
N ILE A 67 0.29 -23.97 25.93
CA ILE A 67 0.48 -25.43 25.93
C ILE A 67 1.71 -25.79 26.75
N LEU A 68 2.82 -25.06 26.57
CA LEU A 68 4.05 -25.30 27.32
C LEU A 68 3.81 -25.16 28.83
N SER A 69 3.10 -24.11 29.26
CA SER A 69 2.75 -23.90 30.67
C SER A 69 1.88 -25.02 31.25
N ALA A 70 0.96 -25.57 30.46
CA ALA A 70 0.10 -26.68 30.88
C ALA A 70 0.88 -28.00 31.01
N VAL A 71 1.92 -28.20 30.18
CA VAL A 71 2.77 -29.39 30.22
C VAL A 71 3.81 -29.31 31.33
N THR A 72 4.36 -28.11 31.63
CA THR A 72 5.41 -27.94 32.64
C THR A 72 4.89 -27.61 34.04
N GLY A 73 3.66 -27.11 34.18
CA GLY A 73 3.03 -26.76 35.46
C GLY A 73 2.31 -27.92 36.17
N GLY A 74 2.52 -29.17 35.72
CA GLY A 74 1.96 -30.38 36.32
C GLY A 74 2.92 -31.14 37.25
N VAL A 75 3.76 -30.42 38.01
CA VAL A 75 4.57 -30.97 39.12
C VAL A 75 4.46 -30.05 40.33
#